data_AF-A0A6L6ZLR7-F1
#
_entry.id   AF-A0A6L6ZLR7-F1
#
_cell.length_a   1.000
_cell.length_b   1.000
_cell.length_c   1.000
_cell.angle_alpha   90.00
_cell.angle_beta   90.00
_cell.angle_gamma   90.00
#
_symmetry.space_group_name_H-M   'P 1'
#
loop_
_entity.id
_entity.type
_entity.pdbx_description
1 polymer ?
#
loop_
_entity_poly.entity_id
_entity_poly.type
_entity_poly.pdbx_seq_one_letter_code
_entity_poly.pdbx_strand_id
1 'polypeptide(L)'
;MSNLAAMLRLPANLKSTQWQILAGPILILLILSMMVLPLPAFILDLLFTFNIALSIMVLLVAMFTQRTLEFAAFPTILLFTTLLRLALNVASTRIILMEGHTGAAAAGKVVEAFGHFLVGGNFAIGIVVFVILVIINFMVITKGAGRIAEVGARFVLDGMPGKQMAIDADLNAGLIGEDEAKKRRSEVTQEADFYGSMDGASKFVRGDAIAGILIMVINVVGGLLVGVLQHGMSMGHAAESYTLLTIGDGLVAQIPALVISTAAGVIVTRVSTDQDVGEQMVNQLFSNPSVMLLSAAVLGLLGLVPGMPNLVFLLFTAGLLGLAWWIRGREQKAPAEPKPVKMAENNTVVEATWNDVQLEDSLGMEVGYRLIPMVDFQQDGELLGRIRSIRKKFAQEMGFLPPVVHIRDNMDLQPARYRILMKGVEIGSGDAYPGRWLAINPGTAAGTLPGEATVDPAFGLNAIWIESALKEQAQIQGYTVVEASTVVATHLNHLISQHAAELFGRQEAQQLLDRVAQEMPKLTEDLVPG
;
A
#
# COMPACT_ATOMS: atom_id res chain seq x y z
N MET A 1 56.58 3.47 -18.87
CA MET A 1 55.18 3.06 -18.66
C MET A 1 54.90 2.46 -17.27
N SER A 2 55.89 2.22 -16.40
CA SER A 2 55.66 1.71 -15.03
C SER A 2 55.36 2.79 -13.97
N ASN A 3 55.72 4.05 -14.20
CA ASN A 3 55.57 5.12 -13.19
C ASN A 3 54.16 5.72 -13.08
N LEU A 4 53.30 5.57 -14.09
CA LEU A 4 51.90 6.07 -14.05
C LEU A 4 50.99 5.14 -13.22
N ALA A 5 51.26 3.84 -13.23
CA ALA A 5 50.52 2.86 -12.42
C ALA A 5 50.83 2.98 -10.91
N ALA A 6 51.97 3.58 -10.53
CA ALA A 6 52.33 3.82 -9.14
C ALA A 6 51.65 5.08 -8.57
N MET A 7 51.41 6.10 -9.40
CA MET A 7 50.77 7.36 -9.01
C MET A 7 49.24 7.25 -8.87
N LEU A 8 48.63 6.24 -9.48
CA LEU A 8 47.20 5.91 -9.41
C LEU A 8 46.83 4.88 -8.33
N ARG A 9 47.78 4.49 -7.47
CA ARG A 9 47.46 3.66 -6.31
C ARG A 9 46.85 4.55 -5.22
N LEU A 10 45.52 4.58 -5.19
CA LEU A 10 44.74 5.08 -4.06
C LEU A 10 45.28 4.47 -2.75
N PRO A 11 45.53 5.29 -1.71
CA PRO A 11 46.12 4.80 -0.47
C PRO A 11 45.23 3.73 0.18
N ALA A 12 45.81 2.55 0.39
CA ALA A 12 45.13 1.32 0.81
C ALA A 12 44.57 1.33 2.26
N ASN A 13 44.55 2.49 2.93
CA ASN A 13 44.16 2.63 4.34
C ASN A 13 42.95 3.53 4.61
N LEU A 14 42.18 3.91 3.60
CA LEU A 14 40.89 4.57 3.82
C LEU A 14 39.85 3.48 4.12
N LYS A 15 39.57 3.26 5.41
CA LYS A 15 38.45 2.44 5.87
C LYS A 15 37.19 2.81 5.07
N SER A 16 36.42 1.83 4.63
CA SER A 16 35.18 2.01 3.84
C SER A 16 34.21 3.05 4.43
N THR A 17 34.26 3.27 5.74
CA THR A 17 33.50 4.28 6.47
C THR A 17 33.91 5.74 6.16
N GLN A 18 35.17 6.02 5.82
CA GLN A 18 35.64 7.39 5.56
C GLN A 18 35.24 7.92 4.18
N TRP A 19 35.14 7.04 3.17
CA TRP A 19 34.67 7.43 1.83
C TRP A 19 33.20 7.87 1.82
N GLN A 20 32.35 7.21 2.62
CA GLN A 20 30.94 7.57 2.75
C GLN A 20 30.77 8.95 3.38
N ILE A 21 31.60 9.30 4.38
CA ILE A 21 31.56 10.61 5.06
C ILE A 21 32.06 11.73 4.14
N LEU A 22 33.04 11.44 3.27
CA LEU A 22 33.61 12.42 2.34
C LEU A 22 32.75 12.66 1.08
N ALA A 23 31.85 11.74 0.76
CA ALA A 23 31.02 11.82 -0.45
C ALA A 23 30.17 13.10 -0.53
N GLY A 24 29.53 13.50 0.57
CA GLY A 24 28.70 14.71 0.64
C GLY A 24 29.49 15.99 0.40
N PRO A 25 30.54 16.30 1.19
CA PRO A 25 31.37 17.49 0.99
C PRO A 25 32.03 17.56 -0.40
N ILE A 26 32.51 16.43 -0.93
CA ILE A 26 33.10 16.37 -2.28
C ILE A 26 32.03 16.71 -3.33
N LEU A 27 30.82 16.19 -3.19
CA LEU A 27 29.73 16.47 -4.13
C LEU A 27 29.33 17.96 -4.12
N ILE A 28 29.24 18.57 -2.94
CA ILE A 28 28.94 20.01 -2.80
C ILE A 28 30.07 20.84 -3.44
N LEU A 29 31.34 20.51 -3.17
CA LEU A 29 32.49 21.17 -3.79
C LEU A 29 32.48 21.02 -5.31
N LEU A 30 32.13 19.83 -5.81
CA LEU A 30 31.98 19.57 -7.24
C LEU A 30 30.89 20.46 -7.85
N ILE A 31 29.70 20.52 -7.25
CA ILE A 31 28.60 21.38 -7.69
C ILE A 31 29.01 22.86 -7.73
N LEU A 32 29.62 23.37 -6.65
CA LEU A 32 30.10 24.76 -6.60
C LEU A 32 31.20 25.02 -7.62
N SER A 33 32.11 24.07 -7.80
CA SER A 33 33.19 24.15 -8.80
C SER A 33 32.62 24.21 -10.22
N MET A 34 31.57 23.46 -10.53
CA MET A 34 30.91 23.48 -11.84
C MET A 34 30.25 24.83 -12.14
N MET A 35 29.75 25.54 -11.13
CA MET A 35 29.17 26.87 -11.30
C MET A 35 30.23 27.94 -11.61
N VAL A 36 31.45 27.79 -11.09
CA VAL A 36 32.50 28.80 -11.17
C VAL A 36 33.49 28.53 -12.31
N LEU A 37 33.83 27.27 -12.58
CA LEU A 37 34.85 26.88 -13.55
C LEU A 37 34.22 26.39 -14.87
N PRO A 38 34.78 26.77 -16.04
CA PRO A 38 34.33 26.23 -17.31
C PRO A 38 34.73 24.75 -17.40
N LEU A 39 33.77 23.88 -17.71
CA LEU A 39 34.01 22.45 -17.85
C LEU A 39 34.34 22.11 -19.32
N PRO A 40 35.27 21.19 -19.58
CA PRO A 40 35.42 20.61 -20.90
C PRO A 40 34.14 19.88 -21.33
N ALA A 41 33.77 19.97 -22.61
CA ALA A 41 32.58 19.33 -23.18
C ALA A 41 32.48 17.83 -22.86
N PHE A 42 33.61 17.12 -22.82
CA PHE A 42 33.66 15.69 -22.45
C PHE A 42 33.19 15.41 -21.02
N ILE A 43 33.57 16.26 -20.05
CA ILE A 43 33.15 16.09 -18.65
C ILE A 43 31.66 16.37 -18.51
N LEU A 44 31.16 17.35 -19.25
CA LEU A 44 29.75 17.69 -19.30
C LEU A 44 28.90 16.55 -19.89
N ASP A 45 29.32 15.96 -21.01
CA ASP A 45 28.68 14.76 -21.59
C ASP A 45 28.66 13.59 -20.60
N LEU A 46 29.77 13.35 -19.88
CA LEU A 46 29.87 12.29 -18.87
C LEU A 46 28.88 12.53 -17.73
N LEU A 47 28.81 13.75 -17.21
CA LEU A 47 27.94 14.08 -16.09
C LEU A 47 26.46 14.11 -16.48
N PHE A 48 26.11 14.54 -17.69
CA PHE A 48 24.75 14.43 -18.21
C PHE A 48 24.33 12.96 -18.37
N THR A 49 25.19 12.14 -18.96
CA THR A 49 24.93 10.70 -19.11
C THR A 49 24.79 10.02 -17.75
N PHE A 50 25.65 10.39 -16.78
CA PHE A 50 25.55 9.92 -15.41
C PHE A 50 24.24 10.35 -14.74
N ASN A 51 23.79 11.59 -14.94
CA ASN A 51 22.51 12.08 -14.40
C ASN A 51 21.32 11.28 -14.96
N ILE A 52 21.31 11.02 -16.28
CA ILE A 52 20.30 10.17 -16.92
C ILE A 52 20.32 8.75 -16.33
N ALA A 53 21.50 8.11 -16.27
CA ALA A 53 21.64 6.77 -15.71
C ALA A 53 21.17 6.69 -14.25
N LEU A 54 21.55 7.67 -13.42
CA LEU A 54 21.14 7.79 -12.03
C LEU A 54 19.62 7.95 -11.90
N SER A 55 18.98 8.76 -12.75
CA SER A 55 17.52 8.93 -12.74
C SER A 55 16.80 7.62 -13.06
N ILE A 56 17.26 6.88 -14.07
CA ILE A 56 16.68 5.58 -14.45
C ILE A 56 16.87 4.57 -13.32
N MET A 57 18.05 4.51 -12.73
CA MET A 57 18.31 3.65 -11.58
C MET A 57 17.38 3.96 -10.41
N VAL A 58 17.17 5.25 -10.11
CA VAL A 58 16.23 5.69 -9.05
C VAL A 58 14.80 5.25 -9.37
N LEU A 59 14.35 5.38 -10.62
CA LEU A 59 13.03 4.89 -11.03
C LEU A 59 12.89 3.38 -10.87
N LEU A 60 13.90 2.61 -11.31
CA LEU A 60 13.87 1.15 -11.19
C LEU A 60 13.86 0.71 -9.72
N VAL A 61 14.70 1.31 -8.87
CA VAL A 61 14.67 1.05 -7.43
C VAL A 61 13.29 1.37 -6.87
N ALA A 62 12.70 2.52 -7.20
CA ALA A 62 11.38 2.90 -6.75
C ALA A 62 10.25 1.94 -7.22
N MET A 63 10.40 1.32 -8.39
CA MET A 63 9.45 0.32 -8.89
C MET A 63 9.56 -1.01 -8.13
N PHE A 64 10.79 -1.48 -7.90
CA PHE A 64 11.07 -2.80 -7.32
C PHE A 64 11.10 -2.87 -5.79
N THR A 65 11.25 -1.74 -5.08
CA THR A 65 11.14 -1.71 -3.61
C THR A 65 9.75 -2.18 -3.20
N GLN A 66 9.61 -2.99 -2.14
CA GLN A 66 8.29 -3.46 -1.69
C GLN A 66 7.72 -2.49 -0.65
N ARG A 67 8.55 -2.06 0.30
CA ARG A 67 8.18 -1.11 1.36
C ARG A 67 8.82 0.25 1.13
N THR A 68 8.10 1.32 1.42
CA THR A 68 8.60 2.71 1.25
C THR A 68 9.86 2.98 2.08
N LEU A 69 9.95 2.41 3.29
CA LEU A 69 11.11 2.54 4.18
C LEU A 69 12.37 1.80 3.69
N GLU A 70 12.26 0.82 2.79
CA GLU A 70 13.43 0.17 2.19
C GLU A 70 14.26 1.15 1.37
N PHE A 71 13.63 2.22 0.88
CA PHE A 71 14.30 3.30 0.16
C PHE A 71 14.30 4.62 0.93
N ALA A 72 14.58 4.58 2.23
CA ALA A 72 14.63 5.77 3.10
C ALA A 72 15.56 6.90 2.59
N ALA A 73 16.59 6.57 1.79
CA ALA A 73 17.51 7.55 1.20
C ALA A 73 16.90 8.36 0.02
N PHE A 74 15.69 8.02 -0.44
CA PHE A 74 15.08 8.62 -1.63
C PHE A 74 14.98 10.15 -1.60
N PRO A 75 14.47 10.82 -0.53
CA PRO A 75 14.38 12.27 -0.50
C PRO A 75 15.75 12.96 -0.63
N THR A 76 16.78 12.33 -0.05
CA THR A 76 18.16 12.82 -0.11
C THR A 76 18.73 12.69 -1.52
N ILE A 77 18.51 11.55 -2.18
CA ILE A 77 18.92 11.34 -3.58
C ILE A 77 18.19 12.32 -4.51
N LEU A 78 16.90 12.55 -4.26
CA LEU A 78 16.11 13.52 -5.02
C LEU A 78 16.69 14.93 -4.87
N LEU A 79 17.03 15.37 -3.66
CA LEU A 79 17.70 16.66 -3.45
C LEU A 79 19.03 16.74 -4.23
N PHE A 80 19.90 15.73 -4.10
CA PHE A 80 21.21 15.73 -4.75
C PHE A 80 21.13 15.69 -6.28
N THR A 81 20.27 14.85 -6.84
CA THR A 81 20.07 14.76 -8.30
C THR A 81 19.53 16.06 -8.87
N THR A 82 18.67 16.75 -8.13
CA THR A 82 18.13 18.07 -8.51
C THR A 82 19.22 19.14 -8.48
N LEU A 83 20.03 19.19 -7.43
CA LEU A 83 21.17 20.13 -7.35
C LEU A 83 22.22 19.87 -8.44
N LEU A 84 22.53 18.60 -8.71
CA LEU A 84 23.43 18.22 -9.80
C LEU A 84 22.88 18.68 -11.15
N ARG A 85 21.57 18.51 -11.39
CA ARG A 85 20.91 18.97 -12.62
C ARG A 85 21.00 20.49 -12.77
N LEU A 86 20.69 21.24 -11.72
CA LEU A 86 20.78 22.70 -11.73
C LEU A 86 22.22 23.16 -12.02
N ALA A 87 23.21 22.52 -11.39
CA ALA A 87 24.62 22.81 -11.62
C ALA A 87 25.05 22.52 -13.07
N LEU A 88 24.57 21.40 -13.63
CA LEU A 88 24.80 21.05 -15.03
C LEU A 88 24.18 22.07 -15.98
N ASN A 89 22.95 22.50 -15.73
CA ASN A 89 22.27 23.52 -16.55
C ASN A 89 23.03 24.86 -16.52
N VAL A 90 23.58 25.25 -15.37
CA VAL A 90 24.40 26.48 -15.27
C VAL A 90 25.73 26.31 -16.01
N ALA A 91 26.38 25.15 -15.88
CA ALA A 91 27.63 24.85 -16.57
C ALA A 91 27.46 24.77 -18.10
N SER A 92 26.41 24.11 -18.58
CA SER A 92 26.09 24.00 -20.01
C SER A 92 25.74 25.35 -20.60
N THR A 93 24.89 26.14 -19.92
CA THR A 93 24.54 27.52 -20.30
C THR A 93 25.77 28.36 -20.56
N ARG A 94 26.76 28.31 -19.67
CA ARG A 94 28.00 29.06 -19.85
C ARG A 94 28.74 28.65 -21.12
N ILE A 95 28.87 27.35 -21.37
CA ILE A 95 29.53 26.83 -22.59
C ILE A 95 28.73 27.23 -23.83
N ILE A 96 27.40 27.12 -23.80
CA ILE A 96 26.53 27.53 -24.90
C ILE A 96 26.74 29.02 -25.20
N LEU A 97 26.77 29.89 -24.19
CA LEU A 97 26.97 31.33 -24.39
C LEU A 97 28.39 31.71 -24.82
N MET A 98 29.43 31.00 -24.37
CA MET A 98 30.82 31.30 -24.73
C MET A 98 31.25 30.69 -26.07
N GLU A 99 30.86 29.44 -26.31
CA GLU A 99 31.35 28.63 -27.43
C GLU A 99 30.24 28.30 -28.46
N GLY A 100 28.98 28.68 -28.25
CA GLY A 100 27.88 28.38 -29.17
C GLY A 100 28.03 28.96 -30.59
N HIS A 101 28.94 29.92 -30.77
CA HIS A 101 29.32 30.43 -32.09
C HIS A 101 30.17 29.46 -32.91
N THR A 102 30.82 28.47 -32.28
CA THR A 102 31.67 27.48 -32.97
C THR A 102 30.87 26.32 -33.59
N GLY A 103 29.54 26.31 -33.42
CA GLY A 103 28.60 25.35 -34.01
C GLY A 103 27.94 24.40 -33.01
N ALA A 104 27.16 23.45 -33.52
CA ALA A 104 26.30 22.55 -32.74
C ALA A 104 27.06 21.61 -31.77
N ALA A 105 28.35 21.38 -31.97
CA ALA A 105 29.17 20.52 -31.12
C ALA A 105 29.76 21.23 -29.87
N ALA A 106 29.52 22.54 -29.72
CA ALA A 106 30.14 23.36 -28.66
C ALA A 106 29.78 22.88 -27.25
N ALA A 107 28.52 22.48 -27.02
CA ALA A 107 28.03 22.06 -25.70
C ALA A 107 28.12 20.55 -25.44
N GLY A 108 28.97 19.83 -26.18
CA GLY A 108 29.11 18.37 -26.06
C GLY A 108 28.20 17.60 -27.01
N LYS A 109 28.54 16.32 -27.21
CA LYS A 109 27.89 15.44 -28.19
C LYS A 109 26.51 14.99 -27.73
N VAL A 110 26.29 14.92 -26.42
CA VAL A 110 24.99 14.51 -25.87
C VAL A 110 23.96 15.60 -26.18
N VAL A 111 24.28 16.86 -25.88
CA VAL A 111 23.41 18.01 -26.17
C VAL A 111 23.12 18.13 -27.67
N GLU A 112 24.14 18.01 -28.52
CA GLU A 112 24.00 18.03 -29.97
C GLU A 112 23.05 16.93 -30.48
N ALA A 113 23.23 15.69 -30.01
CA ALA A 113 22.41 14.55 -30.43
C ALA A 113 20.94 14.72 -30.05
N PHE A 114 20.65 15.20 -28.84
CA PHE A 114 19.28 15.46 -28.40
C PHE A 114 18.64 16.64 -29.16
N GLY A 115 19.41 17.70 -29.46
CA GLY A 115 18.94 18.82 -30.27
C GLY A 115 18.53 18.38 -31.67
N HIS A 116 19.39 17.61 -32.36
CA HIS A 116 19.08 17.09 -33.69
C HIS A 116 17.92 16.09 -33.71
N PHE A 117 17.80 15.23 -32.69
CA PHE A 117 16.72 14.25 -32.58
C PHE A 117 15.34 14.92 -32.58
N LEU A 118 15.18 16.05 -31.88
CA LEU A 118 13.89 16.74 -31.80
C LEU A 118 13.60 17.61 -33.02
N VAL A 119 14.62 18.29 -33.55
CA VAL A 119 14.44 19.24 -34.64
C VAL A 119 14.11 18.53 -35.96
N GLY A 120 14.57 17.30 -36.17
CA GLY A 120 14.17 16.48 -37.32
C GLY A 120 14.44 17.13 -38.69
N GLY A 121 15.35 18.10 -38.76
CA GLY A 121 15.65 18.90 -39.95
C GLY A 121 14.77 20.15 -40.16
N ASN A 122 13.75 20.40 -39.32
CA ASN A 122 12.96 21.64 -39.37
C ASN A 122 12.94 22.34 -38.00
N PHE A 123 13.74 23.40 -37.93
CA PHE A 123 13.93 24.20 -36.74
C PHE A 123 12.64 24.78 -36.14
N ALA A 124 11.71 25.24 -36.98
CA ALA A 124 10.45 25.80 -36.51
C ALA A 124 9.56 24.73 -35.84
N ILE A 125 9.52 23.53 -36.42
CA ILE A 125 8.81 22.38 -35.83
C ILE A 125 9.49 21.98 -34.51
N GLY A 126 10.82 21.93 -34.48
CA GLY A 126 11.60 21.63 -33.28
C GLY A 126 11.26 22.54 -32.11
N ILE A 127 11.18 23.86 -32.32
CA ILE A 127 10.77 24.82 -31.29
C ILE A 127 9.37 24.52 -30.77
N VAL A 128 8.39 24.29 -31.67
CA VAL A 128 7.00 24.03 -31.27
C VAL A 128 6.90 22.76 -30.42
N VAL A 129 7.52 21.68 -30.87
CA VAL A 129 7.53 20.40 -30.13
C VAL A 129 8.23 20.58 -28.79
N PHE A 130 9.34 21.31 -28.75
CA PHE A 130 10.07 21.56 -27.51
C PHE A 130 9.25 22.36 -26.50
N VAL A 131 8.56 23.42 -26.94
CA VAL A 131 7.67 24.21 -26.06
C VAL A 131 6.55 23.32 -25.51
N ILE A 132 5.97 22.43 -26.32
CA ILE A 132 4.96 21.46 -25.85
C ILE A 132 5.56 20.54 -24.77
N LEU A 133 6.77 20.00 -24.99
CA LEU A 133 7.44 19.14 -24.00
C LEU A 133 7.73 19.87 -22.69
N VAL A 134 8.21 21.13 -22.76
CA VAL A 134 8.43 21.99 -21.59
C VAL A 134 7.12 22.20 -20.82
N ILE A 135 6.03 22.53 -21.53
CA ILE A 135 4.71 22.73 -20.92
C ILE A 135 4.23 21.44 -20.24
N ILE A 136 4.32 20.30 -20.91
CA ILE A 136 3.91 19.01 -20.35
C ILE A 136 4.76 18.68 -19.11
N ASN A 137 6.08 18.83 -19.20
CA ASN A 137 7.00 18.56 -18.10
C ASN A 137 6.72 19.44 -16.87
N PHE A 138 6.50 20.74 -17.05
CA PHE A 138 6.26 21.64 -15.94
C PHE A 138 4.82 21.59 -15.42
N MET A 139 3.85 21.76 -16.32
CA MET A 139 2.45 21.98 -15.95
C MET A 139 1.72 20.69 -15.57
N VAL A 140 2.09 19.56 -16.18
CA VAL A 140 1.44 18.27 -15.92
C VAL A 140 2.28 17.44 -14.96
N ILE A 141 3.54 17.16 -15.30
CA ILE A 141 4.38 16.22 -14.55
C ILE A 141 4.88 16.83 -13.24
N THR A 142 5.64 17.93 -13.29
CA THR A 142 6.28 18.50 -12.10
C THR A 142 5.24 19.02 -11.10
N LYS A 143 4.26 19.79 -11.57
CA LYS A 143 3.16 20.27 -10.72
C LYS A 143 2.27 19.11 -10.21
N GLY A 144 1.97 18.13 -11.06
CA GLY A 144 1.16 16.97 -10.69
C GLY A 144 1.83 16.14 -9.61
N ALA A 145 3.10 15.74 -9.84
CA ALA A 145 3.88 14.97 -8.88
C ALA A 145 4.13 15.73 -7.57
N GLY A 146 4.40 17.04 -7.64
CA GLY A 146 4.51 17.87 -6.44
C GLY A 146 3.23 17.88 -5.60
N ARG A 147 2.06 17.99 -6.24
CA ARG A 147 0.77 17.94 -5.54
C ARG A 147 0.48 16.56 -4.95
N ILE A 148 0.81 15.49 -5.68
CA ILE A 148 0.67 14.11 -5.19
C ILE A 148 1.59 13.89 -3.98
N ALA A 149 2.84 14.35 -4.05
CA ALA A 149 3.80 14.28 -2.96
C ALA A 149 3.34 15.05 -1.71
N GLU A 150 2.93 16.31 -1.88
CA GLU A 150 2.46 17.17 -0.79
C GLU A 150 1.21 16.60 -0.11
N VAL A 151 0.20 16.24 -0.89
CA VAL A 151 -1.09 15.75 -0.36
C VAL A 151 -0.91 14.36 0.24
N GLY A 152 -0.19 13.47 -0.44
CA GLY A 152 0.08 12.12 0.05
C GLY A 152 0.88 12.12 1.35
N ALA A 153 1.96 12.89 1.40
CA ALA A 153 2.75 13.05 2.63
C ALA A 153 1.89 13.60 3.77
N ARG A 154 1.07 14.61 3.50
CA ARG A 154 0.19 15.20 4.53
C ARG A 154 -0.82 14.19 5.09
N PHE A 155 -1.49 13.42 4.24
CA PHE A 155 -2.44 12.41 4.71
C PHE A 155 -1.76 11.32 5.55
N VAL A 156 -0.57 10.86 5.14
CA VAL A 156 0.19 9.86 5.90
C VAL A 156 0.66 10.44 7.24
N LEU A 157 1.13 11.69 7.26
CA LEU A 157 1.55 12.39 8.47
C LEU A 157 0.39 12.67 9.43
N ASP A 158 -0.78 13.08 8.92
CA ASP A 158 -1.98 13.31 9.73
C ASP A 158 -2.50 12.00 10.38
N GLY A 159 -2.19 10.84 9.77
CA GLY A 159 -2.50 9.52 10.32
C GLY A 159 -1.50 8.98 11.37
N MET A 160 -0.34 9.63 11.57
CA MET A 160 0.70 9.17 12.49
C MET A 160 0.24 9.08 13.95
N PRO A 161 -0.50 10.05 14.52
CA PRO A 161 -0.98 9.96 15.89
C PRO A 161 -1.87 8.73 16.10
N GLY A 162 -2.71 8.39 15.11
CA GLY A 162 -3.54 7.19 15.15
C GLY A 162 -2.72 5.90 15.20
N LYS A 163 -1.66 5.80 14.40
CA LYS A 163 -0.71 4.66 14.46
C LYS A 163 0.00 4.58 15.82
N GLN A 164 0.42 5.71 16.38
CA GLN A 164 1.07 5.73 17.71
C GLN A 164 0.12 5.32 18.83
N MET A 165 -1.11 5.85 18.83
CA MET A 165 -2.15 5.48 19.78
C MET A 165 -2.52 3.99 19.69
N ALA A 166 -2.54 3.41 18.48
CA ALA A 166 -2.77 1.98 18.30
C ALA A 166 -1.63 1.14 18.93
N ILE A 167 -0.37 1.54 18.75
CA ILE A 167 0.77 0.86 19.40
C ILE A 167 0.67 0.95 20.93
N ASP A 168 0.28 2.12 21.46
CA ASP A 168 0.11 2.33 22.89
C ASP A 168 -1.06 1.51 23.44
N ALA A 169 -2.16 1.41 22.70
CA ALA A 169 -3.29 0.57 23.04
C ALA A 169 -2.91 -0.93 23.06
N ASP A 170 -2.17 -1.40 22.05
CA ASP A 170 -1.71 -2.79 21.96
C ASP A 170 -0.74 -3.14 23.12
N LEU A 171 0.18 -2.23 23.47
CA LEU A 171 1.10 -2.40 24.60
C LEU A 171 0.35 -2.43 25.93
N ASN A 172 -0.59 -1.51 26.15
CA ASN A 172 -1.41 -1.46 27.36
C ASN A 172 -2.36 -2.67 27.47
N ALA A 173 -2.78 -3.23 26.34
CA ALA A 173 -3.58 -4.46 26.28
C ALA A 173 -2.75 -5.74 26.43
N GLY A 174 -1.42 -5.65 26.47
CA GLY A 174 -0.51 -6.79 26.55
C GLY A 174 -0.44 -7.63 25.27
N LEU A 175 -0.90 -7.12 24.12
CA LEU A 175 -0.83 -7.80 22.83
C LEU A 175 0.59 -7.81 22.24
N ILE A 176 1.39 -6.81 22.60
CA ILE A 176 2.80 -6.66 22.19
C ILE A 176 3.68 -6.36 23.42
N GLY A 177 4.95 -6.77 23.37
CA GLY A 177 5.95 -6.43 24.40
C GLY A 177 6.60 -5.06 24.20
N GLU A 178 7.33 -4.56 25.21
CA GLU A 178 8.02 -3.26 25.15
C GLU A 178 9.00 -3.15 23.98
N ASP A 179 9.78 -4.20 23.71
CA ASP A 179 10.77 -4.21 22.63
C ASP A 179 10.09 -4.08 21.25
N GLU A 180 8.95 -4.75 21.07
CA GLU A 180 8.18 -4.66 19.83
C GLU A 180 7.51 -3.29 19.69
N ALA A 181 6.93 -2.76 20.76
CA ALA A 181 6.37 -1.41 20.77
C ALA A 181 7.44 -0.36 20.43
N LYS A 182 8.66 -0.49 20.97
CA LYS A 182 9.79 0.40 20.65
C LYS A 182 10.19 0.31 19.18
N LYS A 183 10.25 -0.90 18.61
CA LYS A 183 10.54 -1.12 17.19
C LYS A 183 9.48 -0.48 16.30
N ARG A 184 8.20 -0.74 16.55
CA ARG A 184 7.08 -0.14 15.78
C ARG A 184 7.06 1.39 15.88
N ARG A 185 7.31 1.96 17.07
CA ARG A 185 7.44 3.44 17.23
C ARG A 185 8.61 4.00 16.43
N SER A 186 9.75 3.31 16.38
CA SER A 186 10.88 3.70 15.54
C SER A 186 10.53 3.68 14.06
N GLU A 187 9.81 2.66 13.59
CA GLU A 187 9.35 2.56 12.20
C GLU A 187 8.38 3.72 11.84
N VAL A 188 7.41 4.00 12.72
CA VAL A 188 6.48 5.14 12.56
C VAL A 188 7.24 6.48 12.53
N THR A 189 8.27 6.63 13.36
CA THR A 189 9.13 7.84 13.36
C THR A 189 9.89 7.98 12.04
N GLN A 190 10.50 6.90 11.54
CA GLN A 190 11.20 6.90 10.26
C GLN A 190 10.27 7.19 9.08
N GLU A 191 9.03 6.69 9.14
CA GLU A 191 8.00 6.98 8.14
C GLU A 191 7.64 8.48 8.17
N ALA A 192 7.50 9.08 9.35
CA ALA A 192 7.25 10.52 9.48
C ALA A 192 8.41 11.36 8.94
N ASP A 193 9.65 11.03 9.30
CA ASP A 193 10.85 11.72 8.80
C ASP A 193 10.98 11.60 7.28
N PHE A 194 10.65 10.42 6.71
CA PHE A 194 10.67 10.17 5.29
C PHE A 194 9.67 11.07 4.54
N TYR A 195 8.39 11.04 4.93
CA TYR A 195 7.35 11.84 4.26
C TYR A 195 7.53 13.35 4.50
N GLY A 196 8.00 13.74 5.68
CA GLY A 196 8.35 15.14 5.98
C GLY A 196 9.51 15.65 5.11
N SER A 197 10.58 14.86 4.98
CA SER A 197 11.71 15.18 4.09
C SER A 197 11.29 15.19 2.62
N MET A 198 10.39 14.29 2.22
CA MET A 198 9.88 14.17 0.86
C MET A 198 9.05 15.39 0.43
N ASP A 199 8.18 15.93 1.30
CA ASP A 199 7.46 17.18 1.02
C ASP A 199 8.45 18.34 0.77
N GLY A 200 9.47 18.48 1.62
CA GLY A 200 10.52 19.47 1.45
C GLY A 200 11.28 19.31 0.14
N ALA A 201 11.75 18.09 -0.17
CA ALA A 201 12.53 17.82 -1.37
C ALA A 201 11.70 17.99 -2.66
N SER A 202 10.40 17.69 -2.64
CA SER A 202 9.49 17.92 -3.79
C SER A 202 9.36 19.41 -4.16
N LYS A 203 9.40 20.31 -3.17
CA LYS A 203 9.40 21.77 -3.40
C LYS A 203 10.67 22.23 -4.10
N PHE A 204 11.82 21.59 -3.82
CA PHE A 204 13.07 21.86 -4.54
C PHE A 204 12.98 21.47 -6.02
N VAL A 205 12.39 20.31 -6.35
CA VAL A 205 12.18 19.89 -7.75
C VAL A 205 11.29 20.87 -8.51
N ARG A 206 10.25 21.39 -7.86
CA ARG A 206 9.42 22.45 -8.45
C ARG A 206 10.21 23.73 -8.72
N GLY A 207 11.08 24.13 -7.79
CA GLY A 207 11.97 25.28 -7.96
C GLY A 207 12.95 25.09 -9.12
N ASP A 208 13.54 23.90 -9.24
CA ASP A 208 14.44 23.52 -10.33
C ASP A 208 13.76 23.60 -11.71
N ALA A 209 12.52 23.12 -11.84
CA ALA A 209 11.81 23.20 -13.11
C ALA A 209 11.52 24.65 -13.54
N ILE A 210 11.24 25.55 -12.59
CA ILE A 210 11.10 27.00 -12.88
C ILE A 210 12.46 27.57 -13.32
N ALA A 211 13.54 27.24 -12.60
CA ALA A 211 14.88 27.68 -12.94
C ALA A 211 15.31 27.19 -14.35
N GLY A 212 15.00 25.95 -14.70
CA GLY A 212 15.28 25.39 -16.03
C GLY A 212 14.57 26.16 -17.16
N ILE A 213 13.31 26.55 -16.98
CA ILE A 213 12.59 27.39 -17.95
C ILE A 213 13.25 28.77 -18.08
N LEU A 214 13.66 29.38 -16.96
CA LEU A 214 14.34 30.68 -16.98
C LEU A 214 15.70 30.59 -17.69
N ILE A 215 16.49 29.56 -17.38
CA ILE A 215 17.78 29.29 -18.02
C ILE A 215 17.61 29.12 -19.53
N MET A 216 16.60 28.36 -19.96
CA MET A 216 16.27 28.18 -21.38
C MET A 216 15.98 29.53 -22.07
N VAL A 217 15.16 30.40 -21.47
CA VAL A 217 14.87 31.73 -22.02
C VAL A 217 16.16 32.56 -22.09
N ILE A 218 16.99 32.51 -21.06
CA ILE A 218 18.29 33.20 -21.03
C ILE A 218 19.22 32.66 -22.13
N ASN A 219 19.23 31.35 -22.40
CA ASN A 219 20.08 30.75 -23.42
C ASN A 219 19.63 31.13 -24.83
N VAL A 220 18.33 31.10 -25.12
CA VAL A 220 17.82 31.53 -26.43
C VAL A 220 18.07 33.02 -26.65
N VAL A 221 17.66 33.88 -25.72
CA VAL A 221 17.74 35.34 -25.88
C VAL A 221 19.18 35.83 -25.75
N GLY A 222 19.87 35.41 -24.70
CA GLY A 222 21.26 35.77 -24.44
C GLY A 222 22.20 35.21 -25.51
N GLY A 223 21.98 33.98 -25.96
CA GLY A 223 22.74 33.38 -27.05
C GLY A 223 22.58 34.12 -28.37
N LEU A 224 21.36 34.53 -28.72
CA LEU A 224 21.11 35.37 -29.89
C LEU A 224 21.81 36.73 -29.79
N LEU A 225 21.73 37.40 -28.63
CA LEU A 225 22.40 38.68 -28.42
C LEU A 225 23.92 38.55 -28.51
N VAL A 226 24.50 37.55 -27.86
CA VAL A 226 25.95 37.29 -27.87
C VAL A 226 26.44 36.87 -29.27
N GLY A 227 25.67 36.03 -29.97
CA GLY A 227 25.98 35.59 -31.32
C GLY A 227 26.01 36.73 -32.34
N VAL A 228 25.00 37.62 -32.30
CA VAL A 228 24.89 38.73 -33.26
C VAL A 228 25.79 39.91 -32.87
N LEU A 229 25.78 40.34 -31.60
CA LEU A 229 26.48 41.56 -31.18
C LEU A 229 27.97 41.36 -30.91
N GLN A 230 28.37 40.23 -30.31
CA GLN A 230 29.78 39.98 -29.94
C GLN A 230 30.52 39.16 -30.98
N HIS A 231 29.88 38.13 -31.54
CA HIS A 231 30.52 37.19 -32.47
C HIS A 231 30.25 37.50 -33.95
N GLY A 232 29.48 38.54 -34.25
CA GLY A 232 29.21 39.02 -35.61
C GLY A 232 28.46 38.02 -36.50
N MET A 233 27.77 37.04 -35.92
CA MET A 233 27.00 36.05 -36.66
C MET A 233 25.76 36.66 -37.32
N SER A 234 25.34 36.12 -38.46
CA SER A 234 24.04 36.47 -39.02
C SER A 234 22.91 36.03 -38.09
N MET A 235 21.83 36.82 -37.99
CA MET A 235 20.69 36.53 -37.11
C MET A 235 20.13 35.12 -37.31
N GLY A 236 20.07 34.63 -38.56
CA GLY A 236 19.61 33.28 -38.88
C GLY A 236 20.53 32.18 -38.35
N HIS A 237 21.85 32.29 -38.57
CA HIS A 237 22.81 31.30 -38.09
C HIS A 237 22.93 31.32 -36.55
N ALA A 238 22.87 32.50 -35.94
CA ALA A 238 22.86 32.63 -34.48
C ALA A 238 21.59 31.98 -33.90
N ALA A 239 20.42 32.24 -34.48
CA ALA A 239 19.18 31.61 -34.05
C ALA A 239 19.26 30.08 -34.17
N GLU A 240 19.75 29.56 -35.30
CA GLU A 240 19.89 28.12 -35.52
C GLU A 240 20.83 27.46 -34.50
N SER A 241 22.07 27.95 -34.36
CA SER A 241 23.08 27.33 -33.48
C SER A 241 22.67 27.39 -32.01
N TYR A 242 22.37 28.58 -31.50
CA TYR A 242 22.09 28.75 -30.07
C TYR A 242 20.77 28.11 -29.65
N THR A 243 19.75 28.15 -30.51
CA THR A 243 18.48 27.51 -30.15
C THR A 243 18.55 25.99 -30.29
N LEU A 244 19.29 25.44 -31.26
CA LEU A 244 19.52 23.98 -31.33
C LEU A 244 20.24 23.49 -30.07
N LEU A 245 21.30 24.18 -29.66
CA LEU A 245 22.02 23.90 -28.41
C LEU A 245 21.11 24.03 -27.18
N THR A 246 20.28 25.08 -27.14
CA THR A 246 19.35 25.31 -26.01
C THR A 246 18.24 24.26 -25.94
N ILE A 247 17.69 23.84 -27.08
CA ILE A 247 16.70 22.75 -27.15
C ILE A 247 17.36 21.44 -26.70
N GLY A 248 18.56 21.14 -27.20
CA GLY A 248 19.31 19.96 -26.80
C GLY A 248 19.58 19.91 -25.30
N ASP A 249 20.09 21.00 -24.74
CA ASP A 249 20.38 21.14 -23.31
C ASP A 249 19.12 20.98 -22.46
N GLY A 250 18.04 21.67 -22.86
CA GLY A 250 16.74 21.56 -22.19
C GLY A 250 16.17 20.15 -22.20
N LEU A 251 16.30 19.41 -23.31
CA LEU A 251 15.85 18.02 -23.40
C LEU A 251 16.67 17.08 -22.52
N VAL A 252 18.00 17.23 -22.54
CA VAL A 252 18.91 16.44 -21.71
C VAL A 252 18.61 16.64 -20.23
N ALA A 253 18.26 17.86 -19.81
CA ALA A 253 17.84 18.15 -18.45
C ALA A 253 16.43 17.63 -18.12
N GLN A 254 15.52 17.61 -19.09
CA GLN A 254 14.12 17.20 -18.89
C GLN A 254 13.93 15.70 -18.69
N ILE A 255 14.71 14.85 -19.36
CA ILE A 255 14.56 13.40 -19.25
C ILE A 255 14.76 12.93 -17.80
N PRO A 256 15.87 13.27 -17.11
CA PRO A 256 16.04 12.93 -15.70
C PRO A 256 14.96 13.52 -14.81
N ALA A 257 14.50 14.74 -15.10
CA ALA A 257 13.44 15.40 -14.34
C ALA A 257 12.12 14.63 -14.41
N LEU A 258 11.71 14.22 -15.61
CA LEU A 258 10.55 13.38 -15.83
C LEU A 258 10.67 12.04 -15.08
N VAL A 259 11.81 11.36 -15.24
CA VAL A 259 12.04 10.05 -14.63
C VAL A 259 11.99 10.12 -13.11
N ILE A 260 12.66 11.11 -12.49
CA ILE A 260 12.63 11.31 -11.03
C ILE A 260 11.24 11.73 -10.55
N SER A 261 10.54 12.59 -11.29
CA SER A 261 9.17 13.00 -10.94
C SER A 261 8.20 11.82 -10.97
N THR A 262 8.35 10.90 -11.92
CA THR A 262 7.58 9.65 -11.97
C THR A 262 7.95 8.73 -10.82
N ALA A 263 9.24 8.56 -10.51
CA ALA A 263 9.70 7.77 -9.37
C ALA A 263 9.13 8.29 -8.04
N ALA A 264 9.11 9.61 -7.86
CA ALA A 264 8.50 10.26 -6.70
C ALA A 264 6.99 9.99 -6.61
N GLY A 265 6.29 10.08 -7.74
CA GLY A 265 4.88 9.70 -7.83
C GLY A 265 4.65 8.25 -7.40
N VAL A 266 5.40 7.31 -7.97
CA VAL A 266 5.30 5.87 -7.66
C VAL A 266 5.52 5.58 -6.16
N ILE A 267 6.53 6.21 -5.54
CA ILE A 267 6.83 6.03 -4.12
C ILE A 267 5.70 6.57 -3.23
N VAL A 268 5.14 7.74 -3.55
CA VAL A 268 4.11 8.38 -2.71
C VAL A 268 2.74 7.72 -2.88
N THR A 269 2.39 7.27 -4.08
CA THR A 269 1.11 6.59 -4.35
C THR A 269 1.14 5.10 -4.03
N ARG A 270 2.27 4.58 -3.54
CA ARG A 270 2.41 3.17 -3.18
C ARG A 270 1.51 2.84 -1.99
N VAL A 271 0.76 1.75 -2.14
CA VAL A 271 0.01 1.14 -1.04
C VAL A 271 0.90 0.08 -0.40
N SER A 272 1.08 0.13 0.92
CA SER A 272 1.91 -0.83 1.67
C SER A 272 1.36 -2.25 1.50
N THR A 273 1.99 -3.01 0.63
CA THR A 273 1.63 -4.39 0.24
C THR A 273 2.94 -5.14 -0.05
N ASP A 274 2.94 -6.47 0.06
CA ASP A 274 4.16 -7.28 -0.11
C ASP A 274 4.55 -7.52 -1.58
N GLN A 275 4.00 -6.75 -2.53
CA GLN A 275 4.27 -6.88 -3.97
C GLN A 275 4.92 -5.60 -4.52
N ASP A 276 5.73 -5.73 -5.57
CA ASP A 276 6.22 -4.55 -6.29
C ASP A 276 5.13 -3.92 -7.18
N VAL A 277 5.36 -2.70 -7.66
CA VAL A 277 4.34 -1.94 -8.42
C VAL A 277 4.07 -2.56 -9.79
N GLY A 278 5.08 -3.20 -10.39
CA GLY A 278 4.94 -3.86 -11.68
C GLY A 278 4.05 -5.09 -11.58
N GLU A 279 4.29 -5.94 -10.59
CA GLU A 279 3.48 -7.11 -10.29
C GLU A 279 2.04 -6.71 -9.95
N GLN A 280 1.84 -5.68 -9.12
CA GLN A 280 0.50 -5.20 -8.79
C GLN A 280 -0.27 -4.69 -10.01
N MET A 281 0.38 -3.88 -10.85
CA MET A 281 -0.27 -3.31 -12.04
C MET A 281 -0.66 -4.40 -13.04
N VAL A 282 0.23 -5.37 -13.26
CA VAL A 282 -0.04 -6.50 -14.16
C VAL A 282 -1.12 -7.40 -13.57
N ASN A 283 -1.02 -7.78 -12.30
CA ASN A 283 -2.02 -8.61 -11.65
C ASN A 283 -3.38 -7.90 -11.67
N GLN A 284 -3.50 -6.68 -11.13
CA GLN A 284 -4.80 -6.01 -11.05
C GLN A 284 -5.47 -5.75 -12.41
N LEU A 285 -4.71 -5.42 -13.46
CA LEU A 285 -5.27 -5.19 -14.79
C LEU A 285 -5.63 -6.48 -15.53
N PHE A 286 -4.85 -7.56 -15.35
CA PHE A 286 -5.01 -8.80 -16.12
C PHE A 286 -5.63 -9.96 -15.31
N SER A 287 -5.89 -9.79 -14.00
CA SER A 287 -6.49 -10.82 -13.15
C SER A 287 -7.98 -11.05 -13.41
N ASN A 288 -8.68 -10.13 -14.08
CA ASN A 288 -10.12 -10.26 -14.31
C ASN A 288 -10.45 -10.48 -15.80
N PRO A 289 -10.77 -11.73 -16.21
CA PRO A 289 -11.12 -12.05 -17.60
C PRO A 289 -12.31 -11.24 -18.14
N SER A 290 -13.24 -10.82 -17.27
CA SER A 290 -14.40 -10.02 -17.67
C SER A 290 -14.02 -8.62 -18.12
N VAL A 291 -13.05 -7.99 -17.46
CA VAL A 291 -12.53 -6.66 -17.84
C VAL A 291 -11.83 -6.73 -19.19
N MET A 292 -11.07 -7.80 -19.45
CA MET A 292 -10.40 -8.02 -20.73
C MET A 292 -11.39 -8.26 -21.87
N LEU A 293 -12.43 -9.08 -21.63
CA LEU A 293 -13.47 -9.37 -22.63
C LEU A 293 -14.25 -8.09 -23.01
N LEU A 294 -14.59 -7.27 -22.02
CA LEU A 294 -15.31 -6.02 -22.23
C LEU A 294 -14.44 -4.99 -22.97
N SER A 295 -13.16 -4.90 -22.62
CA SER A 295 -12.19 -4.06 -23.33
C SER A 295 -12.01 -4.49 -24.78
N ALA A 296 -11.93 -5.80 -25.04
CA ALA A 296 -11.86 -6.35 -26.39
C ALA A 296 -13.13 -6.07 -27.20
N ALA A 297 -14.31 -6.15 -26.58
CA ALA A 297 -15.57 -5.83 -27.24
C ALA A 297 -15.63 -4.35 -27.67
N VAL A 298 -15.20 -3.43 -26.80
CA VAL A 298 -15.15 -1.98 -27.11
C VAL A 298 -14.15 -1.70 -28.25
N LEU A 299 -12.94 -2.26 -28.17
CA LEU A 299 -11.94 -2.11 -29.23
C LEU A 299 -12.38 -2.73 -30.55
N GLY A 300 -13.08 -3.87 -30.50
CA GLY A 300 -13.65 -4.53 -31.67
C GLY A 300 -14.73 -3.68 -32.35
N LEU A 301 -15.63 -3.09 -31.57
CA LEU A 301 -16.66 -2.18 -32.09
C LEU A 301 -16.04 -0.92 -32.72
N LEU A 302 -15.02 -0.32 -32.08
CA LEU A 302 -14.30 0.81 -32.65
C LEU A 302 -13.53 0.44 -33.92
N GLY A 303 -12.96 -0.76 -33.97
CA GLY A 303 -12.25 -1.28 -35.14
C GLY A 303 -13.14 -1.63 -36.35
N LEU A 304 -14.47 -1.63 -36.19
CA LEU A 304 -15.44 -1.79 -37.28
C LEU A 304 -15.85 -0.45 -37.92
N VAL A 305 -15.46 0.68 -37.33
CA VAL A 305 -15.79 2.01 -37.85
C VAL A 305 -14.94 2.30 -39.10
N PRO A 306 -15.55 2.58 -40.27
CA PRO A 306 -14.80 2.88 -41.49
C PRO A 306 -14.01 4.20 -41.35
N GLY A 307 -12.73 4.16 -41.72
CA GLY A 307 -11.80 5.31 -41.62
C GLY A 307 -10.81 5.24 -40.44
N MET A 308 -10.98 4.29 -39.51
CA MET A 308 -10.00 4.01 -38.44
C MET A 308 -8.93 3.00 -38.91
N PRO A 309 -7.77 2.90 -38.23
CA PRO A 309 -6.76 1.86 -38.47
C PRO A 309 -7.26 0.45 -38.07
N ASN A 310 -8.26 -0.08 -38.78
CA ASN A 310 -9.01 -1.29 -38.40
C ASN A 310 -8.11 -2.49 -38.10
N LEU A 311 -7.01 -2.65 -38.85
CA LEU A 311 -6.04 -3.72 -38.63
C LEU A 311 -5.39 -3.65 -37.24
N VAL A 312 -5.08 -2.45 -36.74
CA VAL A 312 -4.48 -2.27 -35.40
C VAL A 312 -5.50 -2.61 -34.32
N PHE A 313 -6.72 -2.08 -34.43
CA PHE A 313 -7.78 -2.33 -33.44
C PHE A 313 -8.20 -3.82 -33.39
N LEU A 314 -8.34 -4.46 -34.55
CA LEU A 314 -8.68 -5.89 -34.63
C LEU A 314 -7.54 -6.78 -34.10
N LEU A 315 -6.27 -6.39 -34.30
CA LEU A 315 -5.13 -7.11 -33.74
C LEU A 315 -5.13 -7.05 -32.21
N PHE A 316 -5.30 -5.87 -31.61
CA PHE A 316 -5.43 -5.73 -30.15
C PHE A 316 -6.65 -6.47 -29.60
N THR A 317 -7.77 -6.44 -30.32
CA THR A 317 -8.98 -7.18 -29.97
C THR A 317 -8.72 -8.68 -29.93
N ALA A 318 -8.09 -9.24 -30.97
CA ALA A 318 -7.71 -10.64 -31.01
C ALA A 318 -6.71 -11.00 -29.90
N GLY A 319 -5.74 -10.12 -29.62
CA GLY A 319 -4.76 -10.31 -28.54
C GLY A 319 -5.41 -10.36 -27.15
N LEU A 320 -6.32 -9.44 -26.85
CA LEU A 320 -7.05 -9.40 -25.57
C LEU A 320 -8.00 -10.60 -25.42
N LEU A 321 -8.71 -11.00 -26.48
CA LEU A 321 -9.55 -12.21 -26.47
C LEU A 321 -8.69 -13.47 -26.27
N GLY A 322 -7.53 -13.55 -26.92
CA GLY A 322 -6.59 -14.65 -26.76
C GLY A 322 -6.03 -14.76 -25.35
N LEU A 323 -5.63 -13.64 -24.75
CA LEU A 323 -5.16 -13.59 -23.36
C LEU A 323 -6.29 -13.90 -22.36
N ALA A 324 -7.49 -13.35 -22.56
CA ALA A 324 -8.65 -13.63 -21.71
C ALA A 324 -9.03 -15.12 -21.77
N TRP A 325 -8.97 -15.74 -22.95
CA TRP A 325 -9.19 -17.17 -23.12
C TRP A 325 -8.08 -18.01 -22.47
N TRP A 326 -6.82 -17.58 -22.54
CA TRP A 326 -5.70 -18.26 -21.88
C TRP A 326 -5.81 -18.20 -20.35
N ILE A 327 -6.13 -17.03 -19.78
CA ILE A 327 -6.28 -16.86 -18.33
C ILE A 327 -7.49 -17.63 -17.82
N ARG A 328 -8.63 -17.55 -18.52
CA ARG A 328 -9.83 -18.35 -18.20
C ARG A 328 -9.57 -19.85 -18.34
N GLY A 329 -8.73 -20.25 -19.30
CA GLY A 329 -8.27 -21.62 -19.47
C GLY A 329 -7.30 -22.09 -18.38
N ARG A 330 -6.64 -21.17 -17.66
CA ARG A 330 -5.84 -21.46 -16.44
C ARG A 330 -6.73 -21.55 -15.21
N GLU A 331 -7.72 -20.68 -15.04
CA GLU A 331 -8.73 -20.80 -13.98
C GLU A 331 -9.58 -22.07 -14.13
N GLN A 332 -9.84 -22.51 -15.37
CA GLN A 332 -10.49 -23.79 -15.66
C GLN A 332 -9.52 -24.99 -15.66
N LYS A 333 -8.20 -24.75 -15.61
CA LYS A 333 -7.16 -25.77 -15.38
C LYS A 333 -6.54 -25.64 -13.98
N ALA A 334 -7.39 -25.68 -12.95
CA ALA A 334 -7.29 -26.50 -11.73
C ALA A 334 -7.96 -25.76 -10.53
N PRO A 335 -8.66 -26.47 -9.62
CA PRO A 335 -8.27 -27.76 -9.11
C PRO A 335 -8.59 -28.84 -10.11
N ALA A 336 -7.61 -29.68 -10.40
CA ALA A 336 -7.99 -31.04 -10.70
C ALA A 336 -8.95 -31.46 -9.57
N GLU A 337 -10.06 -32.12 -9.89
CA GLU A 337 -10.55 -33.16 -8.97
C GLU A 337 -9.31 -33.85 -8.40
N PRO A 338 -9.25 -34.21 -7.11
CA PRO A 338 -8.26 -35.16 -6.69
C PRO A 338 -8.47 -36.36 -7.61
N LYS A 339 -7.64 -36.48 -8.66
CA LYS A 339 -7.45 -37.72 -9.37
C LYS A 339 -7.24 -38.67 -8.21
N PRO A 340 -8.01 -39.78 -8.11
CA PRO A 340 -7.68 -40.81 -7.17
C PRO A 340 -6.20 -41.05 -7.44
N VAL A 341 -5.37 -40.72 -6.46
CA VAL A 341 -4.00 -41.15 -6.50
C VAL A 341 -4.19 -42.63 -6.70
N LYS A 342 -3.79 -43.14 -7.87
CA LYS A 342 -3.45 -44.55 -7.96
C LYS A 342 -2.36 -44.65 -6.92
N MET A 343 -2.77 -44.98 -5.70
CA MET A 343 -1.92 -45.55 -4.69
C MET A 343 -1.20 -46.62 -5.49
N ALA A 344 0.08 -46.36 -5.78
CA ALA A 344 1.01 -47.46 -5.69
C ALA A 344 0.63 -48.15 -4.38
N GLU A 345 0.33 -49.44 -4.45
CA GLU A 345 0.00 -50.28 -3.32
C GLU A 345 1.15 -50.23 -2.30
N ASN A 346 1.19 -49.16 -1.53
CA ASN A 346 1.66 -49.17 -0.17
C ASN A 346 0.39 -49.17 0.64
N ASN A 347 -0.06 -50.39 0.89
CA ASN A 347 -1.04 -50.73 1.91
C ASN A 347 -0.42 -50.47 3.29
N THR A 348 -0.01 -49.24 3.55
CA THR A 348 0.18 -48.75 4.91
C THR A 348 -1.12 -48.04 5.24
N VAL A 349 -2.04 -48.79 5.84
CA VAL A 349 -3.07 -48.22 6.69
C VAL A 349 -2.36 -47.20 7.56
N VAL A 350 -2.63 -45.91 7.32
CA VAL A 350 -2.24 -44.88 8.28
C VAL A 350 -3.15 -45.13 9.46
N GLU A 351 -2.67 -45.94 10.41
CA GLU A 351 -3.30 -46.06 11.71
C GLU A 351 -3.35 -44.66 12.32
N ALA A 352 -4.51 -44.30 12.87
CA ALA A 352 -4.71 -43.03 13.54
C ALA A 352 -3.55 -42.81 14.53
N THR A 353 -2.81 -41.73 14.32
CA THR A 353 -1.71 -41.34 15.19
C THR A 353 -2.25 -40.47 16.32
N TRP A 354 -1.57 -40.46 17.47
CA TRP A 354 -1.90 -39.53 18.55
C TRP A 354 -1.88 -38.05 18.14
N ASN A 355 -1.24 -37.73 17.00
CA ASN A 355 -1.23 -36.39 16.41
C ASN A 355 -2.55 -36.01 15.70
N ASP A 356 -3.42 -36.98 15.41
CA ASP A 356 -4.74 -36.76 14.83
C ASP A 356 -5.81 -36.47 15.90
N VAL A 357 -5.44 -36.59 17.19
CA VAL A 357 -6.30 -36.27 18.33
C VAL A 357 -6.38 -34.76 18.49
N GLN A 358 -7.45 -34.16 17.96
CA GLN A 358 -7.79 -32.78 18.25
C GLN A 358 -8.48 -32.69 19.61
N LEU A 359 -7.97 -31.84 20.48
CA LEU A 359 -8.63 -31.48 21.73
C LEU A 359 -9.89 -30.69 21.39
N GLU A 360 -11.02 -31.09 21.96
CA GLU A 360 -12.28 -30.35 21.79
C GLU A 360 -12.24 -29.01 22.52
N ASP A 361 -12.86 -28.01 21.91
CA ASP A 361 -13.01 -26.70 22.54
C ASP A 361 -13.87 -26.82 23.81
N SER A 362 -13.42 -26.21 24.90
CA SER A 362 -14.18 -26.21 26.16
C SER A 362 -15.52 -25.51 26.01
N LEU A 363 -15.58 -24.46 25.18
CA LEU A 363 -16.80 -23.75 24.82
C LEU A 363 -16.75 -23.37 23.34
N GLY A 364 -17.72 -23.86 22.57
CA GLY A 364 -17.84 -23.65 21.14
C GLY A 364 -19.21 -23.08 20.77
N MET A 365 -19.27 -22.37 19.65
CA MET A 365 -20.52 -21.93 19.04
C MET A 365 -20.43 -22.17 17.54
N GLU A 366 -21.38 -22.93 17.01
CA GLU A 366 -21.48 -23.14 15.59
C GLU A 366 -22.65 -22.37 15.01
N VAL A 367 -22.42 -21.79 13.83
CA VAL A 367 -23.39 -20.91 13.18
C VAL A 367 -23.66 -21.33 11.75
N GLY A 368 -24.92 -21.26 11.34
CA GLY A 368 -25.32 -21.38 9.94
C GLY A 368 -24.86 -20.17 9.11
N TYR A 369 -24.79 -20.34 7.79
CA TYR A 369 -24.16 -19.34 6.93
C TYR A 369 -24.81 -17.93 6.94
N ARG A 370 -26.11 -17.78 7.28
CA ARG A 370 -26.73 -16.44 7.36
C ARG A 370 -26.30 -15.65 8.61
N LEU A 371 -25.73 -16.33 9.60
CA LEU A 371 -25.24 -15.71 10.84
C LEU A 371 -23.78 -15.29 10.75
N ILE A 372 -23.05 -15.70 9.70
CA ILE A 372 -21.63 -15.35 9.48
C ILE A 372 -21.38 -13.83 9.60
N PRO A 373 -22.18 -12.93 8.99
CA PRO A 373 -21.96 -11.49 9.12
C PRO A 373 -22.01 -10.98 10.57
N MET A 374 -22.73 -11.65 11.46
CA MET A 374 -22.84 -11.27 12.87
C MET A 374 -21.60 -11.66 13.69
N VAL A 375 -20.80 -12.61 13.20
CA VAL A 375 -19.61 -13.16 13.87
C VAL A 375 -18.30 -12.89 13.11
N ASP A 376 -18.35 -12.16 12.00
CA ASP A 376 -17.18 -11.82 11.20
C ASP A 376 -16.41 -10.64 11.82
N PHE A 377 -15.12 -10.84 12.08
CA PHE A 377 -14.22 -9.81 12.60
C PHE A 377 -13.95 -8.70 11.59
N GLN A 378 -13.97 -8.99 10.28
CA GLN A 378 -13.72 -7.99 9.23
C GLN A 378 -14.91 -7.05 9.01
N GLN A 379 -16.12 -7.46 9.39
CA GLN A 379 -17.35 -6.70 9.22
C GLN A 379 -17.85 -6.06 10.53
N ASP A 380 -17.01 -6.02 11.56
CA ASP A 380 -17.35 -5.51 12.90
C ASP A 380 -18.61 -6.20 13.48
N GLY A 381 -18.65 -7.54 13.39
CA GLY A 381 -19.80 -8.36 13.75
C GLY A 381 -20.33 -8.08 15.17
N GLU A 382 -21.59 -7.64 15.24
CA GLU A 382 -22.25 -7.21 16.49
C GLU A 382 -22.20 -8.26 17.62
N LEU A 383 -22.18 -9.56 17.28
CA LEU A 383 -22.18 -10.63 18.28
C LEU A 383 -20.83 -10.76 18.99
N LEU A 384 -19.71 -10.48 18.30
CA LEU A 384 -18.37 -10.60 18.89
C LEU A 384 -18.18 -9.63 20.06
N GLY A 385 -18.61 -8.38 19.90
CA GLY A 385 -18.54 -7.37 20.96
C GLY A 385 -19.41 -7.73 22.17
N ARG A 386 -20.59 -8.31 21.93
CA ARG A 386 -21.50 -8.79 22.98
C ARG A 386 -20.92 -9.99 23.74
N ILE A 387 -20.31 -10.96 23.05
CA ILE A 387 -19.64 -12.11 23.68
C ILE A 387 -18.49 -11.64 24.60
N ARG A 388 -17.67 -10.69 24.15
CA ARG A 388 -16.61 -10.11 24.99
C ARG A 388 -17.17 -9.45 26.25
N SER A 389 -18.27 -8.70 26.10
CA SER A 389 -18.93 -8.03 27.21
C SER A 389 -19.52 -9.02 28.22
N ILE A 390 -20.12 -10.11 27.73
CA ILE A 390 -20.63 -11.22 28.56
C ILE A 390 -19.50 -11.85 29.38
N ARG A 391 -18.37 -12.20 28.73
CA ARG A 391 -17.22 -12.80 29.44
C ARG A 391 -16.67 -11.88 30.52
N LYS A 392 -16.59 -10.57 30.25
CA LYS A 392 -16.14 -9.57 31.24
C LYS A 392 -17.10 -9.48 32.43
N LYS A 393 -18.41 -9.41 32.16
CA LYS A 393 -19.43 -9.35 33.20
C LYS A 393 -19.46 -10.62 34.04
N PHE A 394 -19.40 -11.79 33.41
CA PHE A 394 -19.31 -13.08 34.09
C PHE A 394 -18.09 -13.13 35.03
N ALA A 395 -16.92 -12.67 34.58
CA ALA A 395 -15.72 -12.67 35.42
C ALA A 395 -15.86 -11.76 36.65
N GLN A 396 -16.58 -10.65 36.53
CA GLN A 396 -16.86 -9.74 37.64
C GLN A 396 -17.89 -10.31 38.64
N GLU A 397 -18.88 -11.06 38.14
CA GLU A 397 -19.96 -11.61 38.97
C GLU A 397 -19.57 -12.95 39.63
N MET A 398 -18.90 -13.84 38.89
CA MET A 398 -18.54 -15.20 39.33
C MET A 398 -17.13 -15.31 39.90
N GLY A 399 -16.24 -14.33 39.65
CA GLY A 399 -14.90 -14.30 40.22
C GLY A 399 -13.85 -15.15 39.48
N PHE A 400 -14.14 -15.68 38.30
CA PHE A 400 -13.16 -16.33 37.42
C PHE A 400 -13.45 -16.06 35.95
N LEU A 401 -12.42 -16.17 35.10
CA LEU A 401 -12.56 -15.92 33.67
C LEU A 401 -13.04 -17.20 32.96
N PRO A 402 -14.18 -17.18 32.23
CA PRO A 402 -14.64 -18.36 31.51
C PRO A 402 -13.80 -18.55 30.24
N PRO A 403 -13.69 -19.80 29.73
CA PRO A 403 -13.00 -20.10 28.48
C PRO A 403 -13.46 -19.24 27.29
N VAL A 404 -12.60 -19.11 26.28
CA VAL A 404 -12.94 -18.39 25.04
C VAL A 404 -13.97 -19.20 24.27
N VAL A 405 -14.99 -18.53 23.75
CA VAL A 405 -16.01 -19.13 22.87
C VAL A 405 -15.42 -19.24 21.47
N HIS A 406 -15.16 -20.47 21.00
CA HIS A 406 -14.67 -20.70 19.64
C HIS A 406 -15.84 -20.73 18.67
N ILE A 407 -15.84 -19.83 17.69
CA ILE A 407 -16.93 -19.72 16.71
C ILE A 407 -16.50 -20.41 15.42
N ARG A 408 -17.33 -21.34 14.93
CA ARG A 408 -17.10 -22.06 13.67
C ARG A 408 -18.33 -22.00 12.78
N ASP A 409 -18.14 -21.89 11.47
CA ASP A 409 -19.24 -22.07 10.53
C ASP A 409 -19.53 -23.57 10.35
N ASN A 410 -20.81 -23.92 10.28
CA ASN A 410 -21.24 -25.27 9.98
C ASN A 410 -22.30 -25.23 8.87
N MET A 411 -21.91 -25.73 7.70
CA MET A 411 -22.75 -25.77 6.49
C MET A 411 -23.88 -26.82 6.58
N ASP A 412 -23.80 -27.76 7.52
CA ASP A 412 -24.86 -28.74 7.78
C ASP A 412 -26.00 -28.17 8.64
N LEU A 413 -25.78 -27.03 9.30
CA LEU A 413 -26.82 -26.34 10.05
C LEU A 413 -27.77 -25.57 9.14
N GLN A 414 -29.02 -25.43 9.60
CA GLN A 414 -29.97 -24.56 8.92
C GLN A 414 -29.45 -23.11 8.84
N PRO A 415 -29.81 -22.36 7.78
CA PRO A 415 -29.19 -21.08 7.46
C PRO A 415 -29.14 -20.06 8.62
N ALA A 416 -30.21 -19.99 9.40
CA ALA A 416 -30.43 -19.04 10.50
C ALA A 416 -30.26 -19.68 11.89
N ARG A 417 -29.76 -20.91 11.96
CA ARG A 417 -29.65 -21.68 13.20
C ARG A 417 -28.25 -21.59 13.78
N TYR A 418 -28.16 -21.58 15.10
CA TYR A 418 -26.91 -21.69 15.84
C TYR A 418 -27.02 -22.79 16.89
N ARG A 419 -25.87 -23.37 17.27
CA ARG A 419 -25.75 -24.28 18.41
C ARG A 419 -24.56 -23.91 19.28
N ILE A 420 -24.69 -24.13 20.57
CA ILE A 420 -23.68 -23.85 21.59
C ILE A 420 -23.22 -25.20 22.14
N LEU A 421 -21.92 -25.40 22.14
CA LEU A 421 -21.25 -26.66 22.45
C LEU A 421 -20.38 -26.46 23.69
N MET A 422 -20.36 -27.44 24.58
CA MET A 422 -19.41 -27.52 25.68
C MET A 422 -18.71 -28.87 25.61
N LYS A 423 -17.38 -28.87 25.43
CA LYS A 423 -16.58 -30.10 25.27
C LYS A 423 -17.22 -31.04 24.24
N GLY A 424 -17.48 -30.50 23.04
CA GLY A 424 -18.09 -31.21 21.91
C GLY A 424 -19.60 -31.51 22.03
N VAL A 425 -20.24 -31.34 23.19
CA VAL A 425 -21.65 -31.68 23.41
C VAL A 425 -22.56 -30.45 23.26
N GLU A 426 -23.66 -30.59 22.52
CA GLU A 426 -24.67 -29.52 22.39
C GLU A 426 -25.40 -29.27 23.70
N ILE A 427 -25.23 -28.06 24.24
CA ILE A 427 -25.89 -27.61 25.48
C ILE A 427 -27.07 -26.67 25.20
N GLY A 428 -27.20 -26.17 23.97
CA GLY A 428 -28.36 -25.41 23.53
C GLY A 428 -28.29 -25.02 22.05
N SER A 429 -29.44 -24.84 21.43
CA SER A 429 -29.57 -24.33 20.06
C SER A 429 -30.76 -23.39 19.92
N GLY A 430 -30.76 -22.60 18.85
CA GLY A 430 -31.85 -21.69 18.55
C GLY A 430 -31.73 -21.09 17.16
N ASP A 431 -32.77 -20.38 16.76
CA ASP A 431 -32.81 -19.65 15.49
C ASP A 431 -32.64 -18.16 15.74
N ALA A 432 -31.88 -17.50 14.88
CA ALA A 432 -31.68 -16.05 14.89
C ALA A 432 -31.76 -15.52 13.46
N TYR A 433 -32.62 -14.54 13.23
CA TYR A 433 -32.85 -13.98 11.90
C TYR A 433 -32.27 -12.56 11.81
N PRO A 434 -31.09 -12.36 11.19
CA PRO A 434 -30.53 -11.02 10.99
C PRO A 434 -31.54 -10.10 10.27
N GLY A 435 -31.67 -8.87 10.75
CA GLY A 435 -32.61 -7.87 10.21
C GLY A 435 -34.07 -8.00 10.71
N ARG A 436 -34.38 -9.03 11.51
CA ARG A 436 -35.65 -9.14 12.24
C ARG A 436 -35.43 -8.93 13.74
N TRP A 437 -36.53 -8.69 14.45
CA TRP A 437 -36.55 -8.45 15.89
C TRP A 437 -37.40 -9.52 16.58
N LEU A 438 -36.95 -9.98 17.74
CA LEU A 438 -37.71 -10.93 18.55
C LEU A 438 -38.54 -10.14 19.57
N ALA A 439 -39.86 -10.21 19.45
CA ALA A 439 -40.81 -9.64 20.41
C ALA A 439 -41.19 -10.72 21.42
N ILE A 440 -40.66 -10.62 22.64
CA ILE A 440 -40.87 -11.56 23.73
C ILE A 440 -42.05 -11.11 24.58
N ASN A 441 -43.01 -12.01 24.86
CA ASN A 441 -44.13 -11.74 25.74
C ASN A 441 -43.77 -12.13 27.19
N PRO A 442 -43.58 -11.17 28.12
CA PRO A 442 -43.31 -11.47 29.53
C PRO A 442 -44.54 -11.97 30.30
N GLY A 443 -45.69 -12.17 29.63
CA GLY A 443 -46.96 -12.59 30.22
C GLY A 443 -47.99 -11.47 30.36
N THR A 444 -47.57 -10.21 30.17
CA THR A 444 -48.43 -9.01 30.29
C THR A 444 -48.74 -8.34 28.96
N ALA A 445 -48.23 -8.85 27.84
CA ALA A 445 -48.42 -8.21 26.54
C ALA A 445 -49.85 -8.44 26.00
N ALA A 446 -50.44 -7.41 25.40
CA ALA A 446 -51.80 -7.43 24.88
C ALA A 446 -51.83 -7.48 23.36
N GLY A 447 -52.60 -8.42 22.80
CA GLY A 447 -52.74 -8.64 21.36
C GLY A 447 -51.65 -9.53 20.76
N THR A 448 -51.77 -9.79 19.46
CA THR A 448 -50.83 -10.63 18.68
C THR A 448 -50.22 -9.82 17.54
N LEU A 449 -48.93 -10.02 17.30
CA LEU A 449 -48.20 -9.37 16.21
C LEU A 449 -48.11 -10.30 14.98
N PRO A 450 -48.16 -9.76 13.76
CA PRO A 450 -47.90 -10.54 12.56
C PRO A 450 -46.41 -10.89 12.48
N GLY A 451 -46.10 -12.18 12.39
CA GLY A 451 -44.72 -12.66 12.40
C GLY A 451 -44.62 -14.17 12.58
N GLU A 452 -43.40 -14.68 12.65
CA GLU A 452 -43.11 -16.09 12.89
C GLU A 452 -43.08 -16.37 14.39
N ALA A 453 -44.07 -17.12 14.89
CA ALA A 453 -44.16 -17.47 16.31
C ALA A 453 -43.05 -18.46 16.68
N THR A 454 -42.40 -18.19 17.81
CA THR A 454 -41.27 -18.97 18.33
C THR A 454 -41.24 -18.89 19.86
N VAL A 455 -40.19 -19.44 20.47
CA VAL A 455 -39.96 -19.40 21.91
C VAL A 455 -38.58 -18.79 22.16
N ASP A 456 -38.48 -17.92 23.16
CA ASP A 456 -37.20 -17.36 23.58
C ASP A 456 -36.28 -18.48 24.10
N PRO A 457 -35.08 -18.65 23.54
CA PRO A 457 -34.19 -19.76 23.87
C PRO A 457 -33.56 -19.67 25.27
N ALA A 458 -33.55 -18.49 25.91
CA ALA A 458 -32.96 -18.31 27.24
C ALA A 458 -33.95 -18.64 28.37
N PHE A 459 -35.22 -18.23 28.24
CA PHE A 459 -36.20 -18.30 29.33
C PHE A 459 -37.46 -19.09 28.98
N GLY A 460 -37.61 -19.58 27.75
CA GLY A 460 -38.78 -20.37 27.34
C GLY A 460 -40.06 -19.55 27.19
N LEU A 461 -39.96 -18.23 27.04
CA LEU A 461 -41.10 -17.34 26.91
C LEU A 461 -41.64 -17.33 25.47
N ASN A 462 -42.96 -17.19 25.31
CA ASN A 462 -43.57 -17.06 24.00
C ASN A 462 -43.06 -15.79 23.29
N ALA A 463 -42.57 -15.94 22.07
CA ALA A 463 -41.99 -14.84 21.31
C ALA A 463 -42.41 -14.88 19.84
N ILE A 464 -42.27 -13.76 19.14
CA ILE A 464 -42.61 -13.65 17.73
C ILE A 464 -41.51 -12.88 17.01
N TRP A 465 -41.01 -13.41 15.89
CA TRP A 465 -40.13 -12.68 15.00
C TRP A 465 -40.92 -11.69 14.16
N ILE A 466 -40.65 -10.40 14.37
CA ILE A 466 -41.31 -9.29 13.71
C ILE A 466 -40.34 -8.50 12.82
N GLU A 467 -40.89 -7.80 11.84
CA GLU A 467 -40.14 -6.84 11.03
C GLU A 467 -39.83 -5.56 11.81
N SER A 468 -38.79 -4.84 11.39
CA SER A 468 -38.36 -3.60 12.07
C SER A 468 -39.44 -2.53 12.17
N ALA A 469 -40.39 -2.50 11.22
CA ALA A 469 -41.51 -1.55 11.21
C ALA A 469 -42.49 -1.75 12.39
N LEU A 470 -42.55 -2.95 12.97
CA LEU A 470 -43.50 -3.29 14.03
C LEU A 470 -42.90 -3.11 15.44
N LYS A 471 -41.64 -2.66 15.54
CA LYS A 471 -40.90 -2.53 16.81
C LYS A 471 -41.63 -1.62 17.82
N GLU A 472 -42.03 -0.43 17.40
CA GLU A 472 -42.71 0.54 18.28
C GLU A 472 -44.08 0.02 18.70
N GLN A 473 -44.83 -0.57 17.77
CA GLN A 473 -46.14 -1.17 18.05
C GLN A 473 -46.04 -2.31 19.07
N ALA A 474 -45.04 -3.18 18.93
CA ALA A 474 -44.79 -4.29 19.84
C ALA A 474 -44.45 -3.79 21.25
N GLN A 475 -43.63 -2.74 21.37
CA GLN A 475 -43.31 -2.14 22.67
C GLN A 475 -44.54 -1.51 23.34
N ILE A 476 -45.40 -0.81 22.57
CA ILE A 476 -46.65 -0.23 23.09
C ILE A 476 -47.60 -1.33 23.60
N GLN A 477 -47.62 -2.48 22.93
CA GLN A 477 -48.40 -3.64 23.34
C GLN A 477 -47.80 -4.41 24.53
N GLY A 478 -46.65 -3.98 25.06
CA GLY A 478 -46.00 -4.59 26.24
C GLY A 478 -45.05 -5.74 25.93
N TYR A 479 -44.65 -5.94 24.67
CA TYR A 479 -43.60 -6.90 24.31
C TYR A 479 -42.21 -6.32 24.58
N THR A 480 -41.28 -7.17 25.04
CA THR A 480 -39.86 -6.84 25.09
C THR A 480 -39.23 -7.15 23.74
N VAL A 481 -38.76 -6.13 23.03
CA VAL A 481 -38.26 -6.28 21.65
C VAL A 481 -36.73 -6.24 21.64
N VAL A 482 -36.11 -7.30 21.12
CA VAL A 482 -34.65 -7.48 21.08
C VAL A 482 -34.15 -7.85 19.68
N GLU A 483 -32.92 -7.46 19.36
CA GLU A 483 -32.24 -7.79 18.09
C GLU A 483 -31.80 -9.24 18.06
N ALA A 484 -31.65 -9.81 16.85
CA ALA A 484 -31.14 -11.17 16.68
C ALA A 484 -29.78 -11.41 17.38
N SER A 485 -28.85 -10.45 17.32
CA SER A 485 -27.55 -10.55 18.02
C SER A 485 -27.71 -10.61 19.54
N THR A 486 -28.72 -9.91 20.07
CA THR A 486 -29.04 -9.90 21.50
C THR A 486 -29.69 -11.21 21.95
N VAL A 487 -30.50 -11.85 21.11
CA VAL A 487 -31.09 -13.17 21.43
C VAL A 487 -30.00 -14.20 21.64
N VAL A 488 -29.08 -14.33 20.68
CA VAL A 488 -27.95 -15.29 20.75
C VAL A 488 -27.07 -14.99 21.97
N ALA A 489 -26.75 -13.71 22.20
CA ALA A 489 -25.95 -13.29 23.33
C ALA A 489 -26.60 -13.60 24.69
N THR A 490 -27.91 -13.37 24.82
CA THR A 490 -28.67 -13.65 26.05
C THR A 490 -28.72 -15.15 26.34
N HIS A 491 -28.96 -15.96 25.31
CA HIS A 491 -28.95 -17.41 25.42
C HIS A 491 -27.58 -17.95 25.84
N LEU A 492 -26.50 -17.46 25.21
CA LEU A 492 -25.15 -17.84 25.57
C LEU A 492 -24.83 -17.46 27.03
N ASN A 493 -25.19 -16.25 27.46
CA ASN A 493 -24.97 -15.81 28.84
C ASN A 493 -25.74 -16.69 29.85
N HIS A 494 -26.97 -17.06 29.52
CA HIS A 494 -27.78 -17.96 30.35
C HIS A 494 -27.10 -19.33 30.51
N LEU A 495 -26.67 -19.94 29.40
CA LEU A 495 -26.01 -21.24 29.41
C LEU A 495 -24.66 -21.25 30.13
N ILE A 496 -23.83 -20.22 29.91
CA ILE A 496 -22.55 -20.06 30.61
C ILE A 496 -22.76 -19.94 32.12
N SER A 497 -23.79 -19.21 32.54
CA SER A 497 -24.14 -19.04 33.95
C SER A 497 -24.65 -20.34 34.57
N GLN A 498 -25.49 -21.08 33.84
CA GLN A 498 -26.04 -22.36 34.29
C GLN A 498 -24.96 -23.44 34.45
N HIS A 499 -23.98 -23.45 33.55
CA HIS A 499 -22.89 -24.44 33.53
C HIS A 499 -21.57 -23.88 34.09
N ALA A 500 -21.62 -22.83 34.92
CA ALA A 500 -20.44 -22.18 35.48
C ALA A 500 -19.51 -23.16 36.22
N ALA A 501 -20.09 -24.14 36.93
CA ALA A 501 -19.33 -25.16 37.64
C ALA A 501 -18.56 -26.11 36.70
N GLU A 502 -19.10 -26.41 35.52
CA GLU A 502 -18.47 -27.31 34.54
C GLU A 502 -17.39 -26.61 33.71
N LEU A 503 -17.53 -25.29 33.56
CA LEU A 503 -16.56 -24.39 32.94
C LEU A 503 -15.38 -24.07 33.86
N PHE A 504 -15.54 -24.21 35.18
CA PHE A 504 -14.45 -24.05 36.14
C PHE A 504 -13.66 -25.35 36.30
N GLY A 505 -12.79 -25.62 35.32
CA GLY A 505 -11.91 -26.78 35.32
C GLY A 505 -10.63 -26.57 36.14
N ARG A 506 -9.72 -27.55 36.05
CA ARG A 506 -8.40 -27.46 36.69
C ARG A 506 -7.54 -26.32 36.12
N GLN A 507 -7.70 -26.03 34.82
CA GLN A 507 -6.95 -24.95 34.17
C GLN A 507 -7.38 -23.60 34.73
N GLU A 508 -8.68 -23.35 34.83
CA GLU A 508 -9.26 -22.13 35.39
C GLU A 508 -8.93 -22.00 36.88
N ALA A 509 -9.00 -23.10 37.63
CA ALA A 509 -8.61 -23.11 39.05
C ALA A 509 -7.13 -22.76 39.25
N GLN A 510 -6.22 -23.31 38.43
CA GLN A 510 -4.80 -22.98 38.48
C GLN A 510 -4.56 -21.52 38.13
N GLN A 511 -5.17 -21.01 37.05
CA GLN A 511 -5.04 -19.60 36.66
C GLN A 511 -5.56 -18.64 37.73
N LEU A 512 -6.66 -19.00 38.39
CA LEU A 512 -7.20 -18.23 39.50
C LEU A 512 -6.26 -18.25 40.71
N LEU A 513 -5.70 -19.41 41.06
CA LEU A 513 -4.68 -19.53 42.11
C LEU A 513 -3.44 -18.68 41.81
N ASP A 514 -2.94 -18.73 40.57
CA ASP A 514 -1.79 -17.93 40.13
C ASP A 514 -2.07 -16.42 40.24
N ARG A 515 -3.29 -15.99 39.89
CA ARG A 515 -3.72 -14.60 40.03
C ARG A 515 -3.81 -14.16 41.50
N VAL A 516 -4.33 -15.01 42.38
CA VAL A 516 -4.44 -14.73 43.82
C VAL A 516 -3.06 -14.74 44.47
N ALA A 517 -2.13 -15.61 44.04
CA ALA A 517 -0.75 -15.66 44.51
C ALA A 517 -0.01 -14.34 44.25
N GLN A 518 -0.32 -13.63 43.17
CA GLN A 518 0.25 -12.31 42.89
C GLN A 518 -0.20 -11.24 43.89
N GLU A 519 -1.42 -11.32 44.42
CA GLU A 519 -1.95 -10.33 45.36
C GLU A 519 -1.72 -10.70 46.83
N MET A 520 -1.77 -12.00 47.15
CA MET A 520 -1.65 -12.54 48.51
C MET A 520 -0.64 -13.69 48.60
N PRO A 521 0.64 -13.48 48.25
CA PRO A 521 1.63 -14.56 48.10
C PRO A 521 1.83 -15.39 49.37
N LYS A 522 1.93 -14.74 50.54
CA LYS A 522 2.12 -15.43 51.84
C LYS A 522 0.97 -16.38 52.19
N LEU A 523 -0.26 -16.01 51.86
CA LEU A 523 -1.44 -16.83 52.15
C LEU A 523 -1.49 -18.06 51.23
N THR A 524 -1.14 -17.86 49.95
CA THR A 524 -1.15 -18.95 48.97
C THR A 524 -0.02 -19.95 49.22
N GLU A 525 1.19 -19.47 49.56
CA GLU A 525 2.35 -20.30 49.90
C GLU A 525 2.09 -21.20 51.14
N ASP A 526 1.42 -20.68 52.17
CA ASP A 526 1.09 -21.44 53.38
C ASP A 526 -0.07 -22.45 53.19
N LEU A 527 -0.89 -22.29 52.13
CA LEU A 527 -2.12 -23.06 51.92
C LEU A 527 -2.00 -24.17 50.85
N VAL A 528 -1.23 -23.93 49.77
CA VAL A 528 -1.17 -24.83 48.60
C VAL A 528 0.31 -25.07 48.21
N PRO A 529 0.79 -26.34 48.14
CA PRO A 529 0.08 -27.61 48.24
C PRO A 529 -0.14 -28.11 49.68
N GLY A 530 0.26 -27.32 50.68
CA GLY A 530 0.32 -27.69 52.10
C GLY A 530 1.71 -28.11 52.55
#